data_AF-A0A3A5K8K9-F1
#
_entry.id   AF-A0A3A5K8K9-F1
#
_cell.length_a   1.000
_cell.length_b   1.000
_cell.length_c   1.000
_cell.angle_alpha   90.00
_cell.angle_beta   90.00
_cell.angle_gamma   90.00
#
_symmetry.space_group_name_H-M   'P 1'
#
loop_
_entity.id
_entity.type
_entity.pdbx_description
1 polymer ?
#
loop_
_entity_poly.entity_id
_entity_poly.type
_entity_poly.pdbx_seq_one_letter_code
_entity_poly.pdbx_strand_id
1 'polypeptide(L)' 'MVCDDPEPKVVTRIVERKSDVPRSLFDCMPEPVATEVGETQRYVALYLERLALAGQDCRTRLAKVRKLLADR' A
#
# COMPACT_ATOMS: atom_id res chain seq x y z
N MET A 1 -1.46 -40.18 -8.30
CA MET A 1 -1.42 -38.84 -7.67
C MET A 1 -2.63 -38.11 -8.22
N VAL A 2 -3.69 -38.01 -7.41
CA VAL A 2 -4.96 -37.36 -7.80
C VAL A 2 -4.82 -35.90 -7.40
N CYS A 3 -5.00 -34.98 -8.34
CA CYS A 3 -5.12 -33.57 -8.02
C CYS A 3 -6.54 -33.35 -7.49
N ASP A 4 -6.67 -33.10 -6.19
CA ASP A 4 -7.90 -32.60 -5.61
C ASP A 4 -8.07 -31.14 -6.02
N ASP A 5 -8.67 -30.92 -7.20
CA ASP A 5 -9.10 -29.59 -7.61
C ASP A 5 -10.28 -29.17 -6.72
N PRO A 6 -10.18 -28.08 -5.95
CA PRO A 6 -11.26 -27.66 -5.07
C PRO A 6 -12.48 -27.25 -5.90
N GLU A 7 -13.66 -27.74 -5.48
CA GLU A 7 -14.93 -27.41 -6.14
C GLU A 7 -15.15 -25.89 -6.21
N PRO A 8 -15.61 -25.35 -7.35
CA PRO A 8 -15.75 -23.92 -7.55
C PRO A 8 -16.83 -23.36 -6.61
N LYS A 9 -16.42 -22.47 -5.70
CA LYS A 9 -17.36 -21.71 -4.87
C LYS A 9 -18.16 -20.75 -5.77
N VAL A 10 -19.43 -21.09 -6.00
CA VAL A 10 -20.38 -20.22 -6.70
C VAL A 10 -20.67 -19.00 -5.82
N VAL A 11 -20.02 -17.86 -6.12
CA VAL A 11 -20.29 -16.59 -5.44
C VAL A 11 -21.61 -16.03 -5.96
N THR A 12 -22.69 -16.31 -5.25
CA THR A 12 -24.07 -16.02 -5.67
C THR A 12 -24.49 -14.56 -5.55
N ARG A 13 -23.71 -13.71 -4.88
CA ARG A 13 -24.01 -12.27 -4.76
C ARG A 13 -22.78 -11.44 -4.43
N ILE A 14 -22.34 -10.62 -5.38
CA ILE A 14 -21.35 -9.56 -5.14
C ILE A 14 -22.10 -8.40 -4.46
N VAL A 15 -21.81 -8.14 -3.18
CA VAL A 15 -22.34 -6.97 -2.47
C VAL A 15 -21.30 -5.87 -2.56
N GLU A 16 -21.49 -4.93 -3.48
CA GLU A 16 -20.66 -3.72 -3.53
C GLU A 16 -20.95 -2.84 -2.31
N ARG A 17 -19.97 -2.73 -1.39
CA ARG A 17 -20.03 -1.78 -0.29
C ARG A 17 -19.21 -0.55 -0.65
N LYS A 18 -19.86 0.55 -1.02
CA LYS A 18 -19.18 1.84 -1.13
C LYS A 18 -18.76 2.31 0.26
N SER A 19 -17.46 2.25 0.51
CA SER A 19 -16.84 2.82 1.71
C SER A 19 -16.43 4.26 1.44
N ASP A 20 -16.93 5.18 2.26
CA ASP A 20 -16.59 6.59 2.18
C ASP A 20 -15.28 6.82 2.95
N VAL A 21 -14.16 6.67 2.24
CA VAL A 21 -12.82 6.84 2.80
C VAL A 21 -12.34 8.25 2.43
N PRO A 22 -11.87 9.05 3.41
CA PRO A 22 -11.33 10.38 3.13
C PRO A 22 -10.23 10.33 2.08
N ARG A 23 -10.35 11.18 1.05
CA ARG A 23 -9.40 11.21 -0.08
C ARG A 23 -7.96 11.46 0.36
N SER A 24 -7.76 12.21 1.44
CA SER A 24 -6.44 12.48 2.01
C SER A 24 -5.67 11.22 2.43
N LEU A 25 -6.35 10.09 2.64
CA LEU A 25 -5.69 8.82 2.96
C LEU A 25 -5.19 8.06 1.72
N PHE A 26 -5.57 8.47 0.51
CA PHE A 26 -5.15 7.84 -0.74
C PHE A 26 -3.88 8.45 -1.33
N ASP A 27 -3.52 9.67 -0.92
CA ASP A 27 -2.30 10.33 -1.35
C ASP A 27 -1.21 10.13 -0.31
N CYS A 28 -0.14 9.41 -0.66
CA CYS A 28 1.06 9.29 0.18
C CYS A 28 2.12 10.32 -0.22
N MET A 29 3.15 10.46 0.62
CA MET A 29 4.38 11.12 0.17
C MET A 29 4.92 10.44 -1.10
N PRO A 30 5.43 11.23 -2.07
CA PRO A 30 5.94 10.69 -3.31
C PRO A 30 7.20 9.85 -3.08
N GLU A 31 7.38 8.85 -3.93
CA GLU A 31 8.60 8.07 -3.95
C GLU A 31 9.80 8.96 -4.32
N PRO A 32 10.92 8.91 -3.57
CA PRO A 32 12.11 9.64 -3.96
C PRO A 32 12.68 9.08 -5.27
N VAL A 33 13.13 9.96 -6.16
CA VAL A 33 13.76 9.55 -7.43
C VAL A 33 15.25 9.33 -7.22
N ALA A 34 15.75 8.16 -7.61
CA ALA A 34 17.18 7.90 -7.71
C ALA A 34 17.70 8.55 -9.01
N THR A 35 18.20 9.79 -8.94
CA THR A 35 18.89 10.39 -10.09
C THR A 35 20.31 9.81 -10.24
N GLU A 36 20.74 9.54 -11.48
CA GLU A 36 22.07 9.03 -11.84
C GLU A 36 23.23 9.90 -11.33
N VAL A 37 22.96 11.18 -11.00
CA VAL A 37 23.97 12.18 -10.58
C VAL A 37 24.46 11.99 -9.14
N GLY A 38 23.92 11.00 -8.42
CA GLY A 38 24.11 10.81 -6.98
C GLY A 38 25.02 9.64 -6.59
N GLU A 39 26.24 9.54 -7.12
CA GLU A 39 27.12 8.38 -6.85
C GLU A 39 27.91 8.43 -5.52
N THR A 40 27.55 9.32 -4.59
CA THR A 40 28.22 9.37 -3.28
C THR A 40 27.48 8.54 -2.24
N GLN A 41 28.22 7.93 -1.30
CA GLN A 41 27.62 7.23 -0.16
C GLN A 41 26.63 8.12 0.62
N ARG A 42 26.92 9.43 0.72
CA ARG A 42 26.01 10.41 1.32
C ARG A 42 24.68 10.49 0.56
N TYR A 43 24.71 10.49 -0.76
CA TYR A 43 23.49 10.51 -1.57
C TYR A 43 22.67 9.24 -1.36
N VAL A 44 23.31 8.08 -1.35
CA VAL A 44 22.65 6.79 -1.06
C VAL A 44 21.99 6.83 0.31
N ALA A 45 22.69 7.30 1.34
CA ALA A 45 22.12 7.42 2.70
C ALA A 45 20.88 8.32 2.72
N LEU A 46 20.94 9.50 2.10
CA LEU A 46 19.81 10.43 2.03
C LEU A 46 18.63 9.85 1.23
N TYR A 47 18.91 9.12 0.16
CA TYR A 47 17.89 8.44 -0.62
C TYR A 47 17.16 7.37 0.21
N LEU A 48 17.92 6.52 0.92
CA LEU A 48 17.36 5.47 1.77
C LEU A 48 16.51 6.04 2.91
N GLU A 49 16.95 7.15 3.52
CA GLU A 49 16.17 7.85 4.55
C GLU A 49 14.84 8.36 4.00
N ARG A 50 14.85 9.06 2.84
CA ARG A 50 13.63 9.55 2.19
C ARG A 50 12.69 8.41 1.80
N LEU A 51 13.24 7.30 1.32
CA LEU A 51 12.47 6.13 0.93
C LEU A 51 11.79 5.50 2.15
N ALA A 52 12.52 5.38 3.27
CA ALA A 52 11.97 4.88 4.52
C ALA A 52 10.81 5.77 5.03
N LEU A 53 10.99 7.09 4.97
CA LEU A 53 9.95 8.06 5.35
C LEU A 53 8.71 7.95 4.47
N ALA A 54 8.87 7.91 3.14
CA ALA A 54 7.76 7.75 2.20
C ALA A 54 6.99 6.45 2.45
N GLY A 55 7.72 5.34 2.64
CA GLY A 55 7.13 4.05 2.97
C GLY A 55 6.38 4.06 4.32
N GLN A 56 6.90 4.75 5.33
CA GLN A 56 6.24 4.86 6.64
C GLN A 56 4.94 5.66 6.58
N ASP A 57 4.92 6.80 5.86
CA ASP A 57 3.70 7.59 5.66
C ASP A 57 2.61 6.74 5.00
N CYS A 58 2.96 6.03 3.93
CA CYS A 58 2.02 5.22 3.18
C CYS A 58 1.46 4.05 4.00
N ARG A 59 2.32 3.34 4.76
CA ARG A 59 1.88 2.28 5.70
C ARG A 59 0.96 2.83 6.79
N THR A 60 1.25 4.03 7.30
CA THR A 60 0.44 4.67 8.35
C THR A 60 -0.95 5.06 7.82
N ARG A 61 -1.04 5.62 6.62
CA ARG A 61 -2.33 5.94 5.97
C ARG A 61 -3.13 4.68 5.69
N LEU A 62 -2.49 3.64 5.14
CA LEU A 62 -3.14 2.35 4.89
C LEU A 62 -3.68 1.71 6.18
N ALA A 63 -2.95 1.79 7.28
CA ALA A 63 -3.41 1.30 8.58
C ALA A 63 -4.68 2.04 9.05
N LYS A 64 -4.76 3.36 8.84
CA LYS A 64 -5.97 4.15 9.14
C LYS A 64 -7.16 3.73 8.27
N VAL A 65 -6.94 3.51 6.97
CA VAL A 65 -8.00 3.02 6.05
C VAL A 65 -8.50 1.66 6.52
N ARG A 66 -7.60 0.72 6.82
CA ARG A 66 -7.98 -0.62 7.32
C ARG A 66 -8.80 -0.54 8.59
N LYS A 67 -8.43 0.36 9.52
CA LYS A 67 -9.19 0.58 10.75
C LYS A 67 -10.61 1.10 10.45
N LEU A 68 -10.74 2.11 9.58
CA LEU A 68 -12.06 2.63 9.17
C LEU A 68 -12.97 1.57 8.53
N LEU A 69 -12.38 0.61 7.81
CA LEU A 69 -13.13 -0.48 7.20
C LEU A 69 -13.46 -1.63 8.18
N ALA A 70 -12.65 -1.82 9.22
CA ALA A 70 -12.88 -2.84 10.24
C ALA A 70 -13.92 -2.41 11.28
N ASP A 71 -14.03 -1.11 11.56
CA ASP A 71 -14.99 -0.54 12.52
C ASP A 71 -16.43 -0.43 11.94
N ARG A 72 -16.70 -0.96 10.73
CA ARG A 72 -17.99 -0.87 10.01
C ARG A 72 -18.54 -2.25 9.63
#